data_AF-A0A5C6EMB6-F1
#
_entry.id   AF-A0A5C6EMB6-F1
#
_cell.length_a   1.000
_cell.length_b   1.000
_cell.length_c   1.000
_cell.angle_alpha   90.00
_cell.angle_beta   90.00
_cell.angle_gamma   90.00
#
_symmetry.space_group_name_H-M   'P 1'
#
loop_
_entity.id
_entity.type
_entity.pdbx_description
1 polymer ?
#
loop_
_entity_poly.entity_id
_entity_poly.type
_entity_poly.pdbx_seq_one_letter_code
_entity_poly.pdbx_strand_id
1 'polypeptide(L)'
;MGIFSKMFGSKEQNDDQPDSVPWDERPSIYDHVRSHIDPSASGLSEGGETLPDDERVNAGSRIRWAAGAMDGVATHHMGTGDPNEQVQKTVKLVMEYCAQPTAANKAVLYREIVEENTVSIIDHVIEAVTSEDQIDHQRLYELTYSFVTEATDREPVKFGIAILGLFGQAENEELFQTLGRHDEFTLFCAVALANASENPDRSLWELAKNVDGWGRIHVVERLAQTDDAEIKNWLLREGYRNSVMYEYLAYTCASAGGLIAALSEDQVDRELLTSSGEILQALIAGGPAECIDDYDDGAVVTEMFLGHISSAADSISDFLHINAIKEYLSDADADWDSRSERGWTTERRSALLESCAAILNQDVWNEKVSEALLSDDELEFHQANQAAKALGLETWEHHWRRWQAKPTDSGRWFYVVWHVDEQRFAQVLQAAESAIDLAAIATGPSDELGLGPEYESHSCLDYLLQELPRFPGQGAVFIEAGLKSPVVRNRNMAVAALTEWQADHRDGAPFETLRAAEKIEPDDDVRERMTKVLRGESLEEQA
;
A
#
# COMPACT_ATOMS: atom_id res chain seq x y z
N MET A 1 51.17 -9.96 66.36
CA MET A 1 50.81 -11.38 66.58
C MET A 1 49.59 -11.70 65.73
N GLY A 2 49.64 -12.78 64.94
CA GLY A 2 48.55 -13.34 64.11
C GLY A 2 48.33 -12.56 62.81
N ILE A 3 48.60 -13.04 61.58
CA ILE A 3 48.39 -14.36 60.96
C ILE A 3 46.95 -14.84 61.17
N PHE A 4 45.97 -14.20 60.51
CA PHE A 4 44.65 -14.77 60.14
C PHE A 4 43.88 -13.82 59.19
N SER A 5 44.49 -13.39 58.08
CA SER A 5 43.78 -12.71 56.99
C SER A 5 44.32 -13.19 55.65
N LYS A 6 43.87 -14.38 55.24
CA LYS A 6 43.99 -14.95 53.88
C LYS A 6 42.92 -16.04 53.74
N MET A 7 41.65 -15.65 53.65
CA MET A 7 40.57 -16.55 53.23
C MET A 7 39.30 -15.80 52.78
N PHE A 8 39.47 -14.71 52.05
CA PHE A 8 38.39 -14.21 51.19
C PHE A 8 39.01 -13.86 49.86
N GLY A 9 38.93 -14.83 48.94
CA GLY A 9 39.18 -14.58 47.52
C GLY A 9 38.20 -13.51 47.05
N SER A 10 38.74 -12.48 46.43
CA SER A 10 38.00 -11.59 45.56
C SER A 10 37.19 -12.44 44.59
N LYS A 11 35.86 -12.33 44.65
CA LYS A 11 35.02 -12.65 43.49
C LYS A 11 35.49 -11.71 42.38
N GLU A 12 36.19 -12.26 41.39
CA GLU A 12 36.27 -11.62 40.08
C GLU A 12 34.82 -11.50 39.59
N GLN A 13 34.29 -10.28 39.62
CA GLN A 13 33.16 -9.91 38.78
C GLN A 13 33.70 -9.97 37.35
N ASN A 14 33.16 -10.89 36.55
CA ASN A 14 33.36 -10.88 35.11
C ASN A 14 32.78 -9.58 34.56
N ASP A 15 33.66 -8.62 34.32
CA ASP A 15 33.39 -7.28 33.80
C ASP A 15 33.45 -7.31 32.27
N ASP A 16 32.70 -8.25 31.67
CA ASP A 16 32.53 -8.37 30.21
C ASP A 16 31.21 -7.70 29.78
N GLN A 17 30.88 -6.56 30.42
CA GLN A 17 29.75 -5.74 30.01
C GLN A 17 30.19 -4.86 28.83
N PRO A 18 29.53 -4.94 27.66
CA PRO A 18 29.84 -4.03 26.55
C PRO A 18 29.63 -2.58 27.00
N ASP A 19 30.53 -1.68 26.57
CA ASP A 19 30.53 -0.25 26.96
C ASP A 19 29.20 0.46 26.66
N SER A 20 28.42 -0.06 25.71
CA SER A 20 27.03 0.30 25.47
C SER A 20 26.22 -0.91 24.96
N VAL A 21 24.94 -0.97 25.29
CA VAL A 21 24.00 -1.99 24.83
C VAL A 21 22.91 -1.35 23.95
N PRO A 22 22.41 -2.05 22.91
CA PRO A 22 21.51 -1.44 21.91
C PRO A 22 20.28 -0.74 22.49
N TRP A 23 19.72 -1.27 23.58
CA TRP A 23 18.50 -0.77 24.24
C TRP A 23 18.73 0.39 25.23
N ASP A 24 19.97 0.79 25.51
CA ASP A 24 20.27 1.95 26.37
C ASP A 24 20.51 3.24 25.55
N GLU A 25 20.69 3.11 24.23
CA GLU A 25 21.14 4.21 23.37
C GLU A 25 19.99 5.02 22.76
N ARG A 26 18.80 4.42 22.63
CA ARG A 26 17.68 4.97 21.85
C ARG A 26 16.33 4.72 22.54
N PRO A 27 15.28 5.48 22.20
CA PRO A 27 13.94 5.23 22.73
C PRO A 27 13.44 3.83 22.36
N SER A 28 12.81 3.15 23.32
CA SER A 28 12.11 1.90 23.07
C SER A 28 10.96 2.14 22.07
N ILE A 29 10.79 1.21 21.14
CA ILE A 29 9.66 1.22 20.20
C ILE A 29 8.33 1.11 20.97
N TYR A 30 8.29 0.32 22.04
CA TYR A 30 7.09 0.21 22.87
C TYR A 30 6.70 1.56 23.49
N ASP A 31 7.67 2.27 24.07
CA ASP A 31 7.41 3.60 24.63
C ASP A 31 7.04 4.62 23.56
N HIS A 32 7.65 4.53 22.37
CA HIS A 32 7.28 5.35 21.22
C HIS A 32 5.81 5.13 20.84
N VAL A 33 5.39 3.90 20.55
CA VAL A 33 4.01 3.58 20.17
C VAL A 33 3.04 4.01 21.27
N ARG A 34 3.33 3.64 22.53
CA ARG A 34 2.51 4.01 23.69
C ARG A 34 2.33 5.52 23.85
N SER A 35 3.39 6.30 23.59
CA SER A 35 3.33 7.76 23.69
C SER A 35 2.46 8.43 22.61
N HIS A 36 2.15 7.71 21.53
CA HIS A 36 1.32 8.20 20.43
C HIS A 36 -0.13 7.68 20.48
N ILE A 37 -0.54 6.99 21.55
CA ILE A 37 -1.93 6.56 21.71
C ILE A 37 -2.75 7.66 22.39
N ASP A 38 -3.76 8.16 21.67
CA ASP A 38 -4.83 8.99 22.25
C ASP A 38 -6.04 8.10 22.56
N PRO A 39 -6.43 7.94 23.84
CA PRO A 39 -7.60 7.13 24.21
C PRO A 39 -8.94 7.61 23.62
N SER A 40 -8.99 8.83 23.08
CA SER A 40 -10.17 9.42 22.45
C SER A 40 -10.22 9.29 20.93
N ALA A 41 -9.15 8.77 20.31
CA ALA A 41 -9.05 8.59 18.87
C ALA A 41 -8.71 7.14 18.50
N SER A 42 -9.08 6.73 17.29
CA SER A 42 -8.66 5.45 16.70
C SER A 42 -7.25 5.57 16.13
N GLY A 43 -6.46 4.51 16.25
CA GLY A 43 -5.12 4.45 15.67
C GLY A 43 -4.06 5.20 16.48
N LEU A 44 -2.96 5.54 15.81
CA LEU A 44 -1.86 6.33 16.38
C LEU A 44 -2.03 7.82 16.02
N SER A 45 -1.60 8.68 16.93
CA SER A 45 -1.46 10.11 16.66
C SER A 45 -0.32 10.40 15.68
N GLU A 46 -0.36 11.59 15.07
CA GLU A 46 0.62 12.03 14.07
C GLU A 46 2.07 11.80 14.54
N GLY A 47 2.87 11.15 13.69
CA GLY A 47 4.26 10.77 14.00
C GLY A 47 4.43 9.37 14.59
N GLY A 48 3.36 8.73 15.09
CA GLY A 48 3.42 7.38 15.65
C GLY A 48 3.67 6.28 14.62
N GLU A 49 3.33 6.51 13.36
CA GLU A 49 3.59 5.58 12.23
C GLU A 49 5.06 5.55 11.78
N THR A 50 5.88 6.51 12.22
CA THR A 50 7.30 6.60 11.85
C THR A 50 8.15 6.10 13.01
N LEU A 51 8.60 4.85 12.91
CA LEU A 51 9.34 4.21 13.98
C LEU A 51 10.70 4.88 14.22
N PRO A 52 11.22 4.86 15.47
CA PRO A 52 12.54 5.40 15.80
C PRO A 52 13.71 4.81 15.01
N ASP A 53 13.56 3.63 14.40
CA ASP A 53 14.57 2.97 13.58
C ASP A 53 14.42 3.19 12.06
N ASP A 54 13.37 3.89 11.60
CA ASP A 54 13.02 4.04 10.18
C ASP A 54 14.19 4.56 9.32
N GLU A 55 14.88 5.61 9.76
CA GLU A 55 15.97 6.20 8.98
C GLU A 55 17.10 5.21 8.71
N ARG A 56 17.37 4.32 9.67
CA ARG A 56 18.45 3.33 9.56
C ARG A 56 18.02 2.13 8.74
N VAL A 57 16.80 1.64 8.94
CA VAL A 57 16.25 0.53 8.14
C VAL A 57 16.20 0.92 6.66
N ASN A 58 15.90 2.18 6.37
CA ASN A 58 15.85 2.70 5.00
C ASN A 58 17.19 3.30 4.52
N ALA A 59 18.28 3.19 5.28
CA ALA A 59 19.54 3.80 4.92
C ALA A 59 20.09 3.21 3.60
N GLY A 60 20.31 4.08 2.61
CA GLY A 60 20.80 3.68 1.30
C GLY A 60 19.72 3.20 0.32
N SER A 61 18.45 3.12 0.74
CA SER A 61 17.31 2.89 -0.16
C SER A 61 16.64 4.20 -0.53
N ARG A 62 16.31 4.36 -1.81
CA ARG A 62 15.45 5.45 -2.31
C ARG A 62 13.95 5.10 -2.25
N ILE A 63 13.63 3.83 -1.97
CA ILE A 63 12.27 3.30 -1.89
C ILE A 63 11.99 2.88 -0.45
N ARG A 64 10.82 3.24 0.08
CA ARG A 64 10.37 2.86 1.42
C ARG A 64 9.14 1.99 1.30
N TRP A 65 9.09 0.93 2.10
CA TRP A 65 7.89 0.11 2.26
C TRP A 65 6.96 0.78 3.27
N ALA A 66 5.64 0.64 3.06
CA ALA A 66 4.68 0.96 4.11
C ALA A 66 4.87 0.01 5.30
N ALA A 67 4.52 0.45 6.51
CA ALA A 67 4.61 -0.37 7.71
C ALA A 67 3.86 -1.71 7.51
N GLY A 68 4.49 -2.81 7.90
CA GLY A 68 3.93 -4.16 7.72
C GLY A 68 3.87 -4.67 6.28
N ALA A 69 4.13 -3.84 5.26
CA ALA A 69 3.94 -4.24 3.86
C ALA A 69 4.91 -5.33 3.39
N MET A 70 6.15 -5.31 3.87
CA MET A 70 7.14 -6.33 3.51
C MET A 70 6.71 -7.70 4.04
N ASP A 71 6.24 -7.76 5.29
CA ASP A 71 5.77 -8.98 5.93
C ASP A 71 4.43 -9.43 5.32
N GLY A 72 3.53 -8.48 5.03
CA GLY A 72 2.27 -8.71 4.35
C GLY A 72 2.45 -9.31 2.96
N VAL A 73 3.31 -8.71 2.12
CA VAL A 73 3.60 -9.24 0.78
C VAL A 73 4.30 -10.59 0.85
N ALA A 74 5.25 -10.77 1.77
CA ALA A 74 5.95 -12.04 1.92
C ALA A 74 4.98 -13.18 2.28
N THR A 75 4.07 -12.94 3.23
CA THR A 75 3.08 -13.95 3.67
C THR A 75 2.01 -14.27 2.63
N HIS A 76 1.61 -13.30 1.80
CA HIS A 76 0.56 -13.49 0.78
C HIS A 76 1.07 -13.97 -0.58
N HIS A 77 2.28 -13.54 -0.98
CA HIS A 77 2.73 -13.63 -2.38
C HIS A 77 4.07 -14.33 -2.58
N MET A 78 4.80 -14.70 -1.50
CA MET A 78 6.11 -15.34 -1.61
C MET A 78 6.17 -16.65 -0.81
N GLY A 79 6.76 -17.70 -1.40
CA GLY A 79 7.08 -18.92 -0.66
C GLY A 79 8.31 -18.70 0.23
N THR A 80 8.26 -19.16 1.49
CA THR A 80 9.40 -19.13 2.40
C THR A 80 10.51 -20.03 1.88
N GLY A 81 11.69 -19.47 1.57
CA GLY A 81 12.91 -20.25 1.30
C GLY A 81 13.35 -21.03 2.54
N ASP A 82 14.25 -22.00 2.41
CA ASP A 82 14.77 -22.83 3.52
C ASP A 82 15.87 -22.08 4.30
N PRO A 83 15.62 -21.50 5.50
CA PRO A 83 16.55 -20.65 6.23
C PRO A 83 17.29 -21.44 7.33
N ASN A 84 17.60 -22.72 7.07
CA ASN A 84 18.04 -23.66 8.10
C ASN A 84 19.29 -23.21 8.88
N GLU A 85 20.24 -22.51 8.25
CA GLU A 85 21.45 -22.02 8.93
C GLU A 85 21.15 -20.86 9.89
N GLN A 86 20.33 -19.90 9.46
CA GLN A 86 19.89 -18.75 10.27
C GLN A 86 19.06 -19.21 11.48
N VAL A 87 18.14 -20.16 11.26
CA VAL A 87 17.32 -20.75 12.33
C VAL A 87 18.21 -21.42 13.37
N GLN A 88 19.13 -22.29 12.97
CA GLN A 88 20.02 -23.00 13.89
C GLN A 88 20.88 -22.04 14.71
N LYS A 89 21.41 -20.98 14.08
CA LYS A 89 22.21 -19.95 14.76
C LYS A 89 21.38 -19.18 15.78
N THR A 90 20.17 -18.76 15.41
CA THR A 90 19.24 -18.04 16.29
C THR A 90 18.85 -18.89 17.50
N VAL A 91 18.43 -20.14 17.29
CA VAL A 91 18.06 -21.08 18.37
C VAL A 91 19.24 -21.30 19.32
N LYS A 92 20.45 -21.47 18.79
CA LYS A 92 21.66 -21.60 19.62
C LYS A 92 21.88 -20.39 20.51
N LEU A 93 21.74 -19.17 19.98
CA LEU A 93 21.90 -17.93 20.75
C LEU A 93 20.82 -17.76 21.82
N VAL A 94 19.58 -18.17 21.54
CA VAL A 94 18.49 -18.24 22.54
C VAL A 94 18.87 -19.18 23.69
N MET A 95 19.35 -20.39 23.38
CA MET A 95 19.78 -21.35 24.40
C MET A 95 20.97 -20.83 25.23
N GLU A 96 21.95 -20.19 24.60
CA GLU A 96 23.10 -19.59 25.28
C GLU A 96 22.67 -18.49 26.26
N TYR A 97 21.70 -17.65 25.88
CA TYR A 97 21.11 -16.67 26.80
C TYR A 97 20.37 -17.37 27.95
N CYS A 98 19.50 -18.33 27.67
CA CYS A 98 18.73 -19.01 28.70
C CYS A 98 19.63 -19.73 29.73
N ALA A 99 20.76 -20.28 29.28
CA ALA A 99 21.77 -20.88 30.16
C ALA A 99 22.56 -19.83 30.97
N GLN A 100 22.81 -18.66 30.38
CA GLN A 100 23.59 -17.57 30.99
C GLN A 100 22.98 -16.19 30.61
N PRO A 101 22.01 -15.68 31.40
CA PRO A 101 21.25 -14.47 31.06
C PRO A 101 22.05 -13.21 31.37
N THR A 102 23.12 -12.98 30.60
CA THR A 102 23.99 -11.81 30.70
C THR A 102 23.63 -10.76 29.66
N ALA A 103 23.97 -9.50 29.93
CA ALA A 103 23.80 -8.41 28.96
C ALA A 103 24.58 -8.68 27.65
N ALA A 104 25.76 -9.30 27.75
CA ALA A 104 26.55 -9.69 26.58
C ALA A 104 25.82 -10.70 25.69
N ASN A 105 25.27 -11.78 26.27
CA ASN A 105 24.52 -12.78 25.50
C ASN A 105 23.24 -12.21 24.90
N LYS A 106 22.50 -11.37 25.63
CA LYS A 106 21.34 -10.64 25.10
C LYS A 106 21.74 -9.78 23.90
N ALA A 107 22.86 -9.05 23.99
CA ALA A 107 23.32 -8.16 22.92
C ALA A 107 23.80 -8.92 21.67
N VAL A 108 24.37 -10.12 21.82
CA VAL A 108 24.74 -10.98 20.68
C VAL A 108 23.48 -11.46 19.96
N LEU A 109 22.49 -12.00 20.68
CA LEU A 109 21.21 -12.41 20.09
C LEU A 109 20.46 -11.23 19.46
N TYR A 110 20.44 -10.08 20.12
CA TYR A 110 19.79 -8.87 19.60
C TYR A 110 20.35 -8.46 18.23
N ARG A 111 21.68 -8.40 18.10
CA ARG A 111 22.33 -8.06 16.82
C ARG A 111 22.08 -9.09 15.74
N GLU A 112 21.98 -10.37 16.10
CA GLU A 112 21.59 -11.40 15.15
C GLU A 112 20.21 -11.10 14.58
N ILE A 113 19.21 -10.92 15.46
CA ILE A 113 17.82 -10.71 15.04
C ILE A 113 17.67 -9.44 14.20
N VAL A 114 18.43 -8.37 14.49
CA VAL A 114 18.39 -7.12 13.69
C VAL A 114 18.78 -7.33 12.24
N GLU A 115 19.69 -8.25 11.95
CA GLU A 115 20.15 -8.54 10.58
C GLU A 115 19.22 -9.54 9.86
N GLU A 116 18.32 -10.18 10.60
CA GLU A 116 17.39 -11.18 10.08
C GLU A 116 16.04 -10.55 9.71
N ASN A 117 15.33 -11.19 8.79
CA ASN A 117 13.92 -10.92 8.56
C ASN A 117 13.11 -11.88 9.46
N THR A 118 12.52 -11.36 10.55
CA THR A 118 11.83 -12.19 11.55
C THR A 118 10.72 -13.03 10.93
N VAL A 119 9.90 -12.46 10.03
CA VAL A 119 8.77 -13.20 9.43
C VAL A 119 9.24 -14.44 8.67
N SER A 120 10.46 -14.43 8.13
CA SER A 120 11.01 -15.55 7.36
C SER A 120 11.52 -16.73 8.20
N ILE A 121 11.87 -16.53 9.48
CA ILE A 121 12.51 -17.56 10.33
C ILE A 121 11.68 -17.94 11.56
N ILE A 122 10.73 -17.10 11.98
CA ILE A 122 10.14 -17.17 13.31
C ILE A 122 9.42 -18.49 13.60
N ASP A 123 8.67 -19.04 12.64
CA ASP A 123 7.93 -20.29 12.84
C ASP A 123 8.87 -21.47 13.10
N HIS A 124 9.96 -21.56 12.36
CA HIS A 124 10.99 -22.60 12.56
C HIS A 124 11.76 -22.41 13.86
N VAL A 125 12.02 -21.16 14.27
CA VAL A 125 12.61 -20.88 15.58
C VAL A 125 11.66 -21.30 16.70
N ILE A 126 10.37 -20.98 16.60
CA ILE A 126 9.35 -21.39 17.56
C ILE A 126 9.29 -22.91 17.66
N GLU A 127 9.22 -23.62 16.54
CA GLU A 127 9.20 -25.09 16.49
C GLU A 127 10.43 -25.69 17.20
N ALA A 128 11.63 -25.17 16.92
CA ALA A 128 12.87 -25.65 17.52
C ALA A 128 12.94 -25.35 19.02
N VAL A 129 12.58 -24.14 19.44
CA VAL A 129 12.63 -23.69 20.84
C VAL A 129 11.60 -24.42 21.70
N THR A 130 10.41 -24.68 21.17
CA THR A 130 9.35 -25.43 21.89
C THR A 130 9.62 -26.93 21.99
N SER A 131 10.46 -27.46 21.09
CA SER A 131 10.90 -28.86 21.10
C SER A 131 12.14 -29.13 21.96
N GLU A 132 12.76 -28.09 22.53
CA GLU A 132 13.99 -28.22 23.30
C GLU A 132 13.72 -28.41 24.81
N ASP A 133 13.94 -29.64 25.29
CA ASP A 133 13.66 -30.02 26.69
C ASP A 133 14.48 -29.25 27.73
N GLN A 134 15.64 -28.70 27.35
CA GLN A 134 16.58 -28.06 28.29
C GLN A 134 16.39 -26.55 28.44
N ILE A 135 15.44 -25.96 27.72
CA ILE A 135 15.27 -24.51 27.76
C ILE A 135 14.63 -24.05 29.06
N ASP A 136 15.23 -23.03 29.69
CA ASP A 136 14.62 -22.37 30.85
C ASP A 136 13.52 -21.42 30.38
N HIS A 137 12.27 -21.87 30.47
CA HIS A 137 11.09 -21.11 30.05
C HIS A 137 10.93 -19.76 30.78
N GLN A 138 11.36 -19.66 32.05
CA GLN A 138 11.30 -18.40 32.79
C GLN A 138 12.30 -17.40 32.20
N ARG A 139 13.49 -17.85 31.84
CA ARG A 139 14.50 -17.01 31.17
C ARG A 139 14.09 -16.61 29.76
N LEU A 140 13.47 -17.52 29.02
CA LEU A 140 12.92 -17.21 27.71
C LEU A 140 11.82 -16.14 27.81
N TYR A 141 10.92 -16.25 28.78
CA TYR A 141 9.89 -15.25 29.03
C TYR A 141 10.51 -13.88 29.39
N GLU A 142 11.47 -13.83 30.32
CA GLU A 142 12.16 -12.60 30.73
C GLU A 142 12.88 -11.94 29.53
N LEU A 143 13.54 -12.74 28.69
CA LEU A 143 14.21 -12.27 27.48
C LEU A 143 13.22 -11.61 26.52
N THR A 144 12.17 -12.33 26.14
CA THR A 144 11.24 -11.87 25.11
C THR A 144 10.44 -10.69 25.61
N TYR A 145 9.99 -10.69 26.88
CA TYR A 145 9.39 -9.53 27.51
C TYR A 145 10.29 -8.29 27.43
N SER A 146 11.60 -8.46 27.66
CA SER A 146 12.57 -7.36 27.55
C SER A 146 12.75 -6.88 26.11
N PHE A 147 12.70 -7.76 25.10
CA PHE A 147 12.69 -7.32 23.69
C PHE A 147 11.44 -6.54 23.34
N VAL A 148 10.27 -6.99 23.81
CA VAL A 148 9.01 -6.30 23.53
C VAL A 148 8.95 -4.91 24.19
N THR A 149 9.54 -4.75 25.38
CA THR A 149 9.42 -3.50 26.17
C THR A 149 10.60 -2.54 26.05
N GLU A 150 11.81 -3.03 25.72
CA GLU A 150 13.04 -2.23 25.75
C GLU A 150 13.71 -2.07 24.37
N ALA A 151 13.34 -2.88 23.37
CA ALA A 151 14.06 -2.86 22.09
C ALA A 151 13.83 -1.56 21.30
N THR A 152 14.87 -1.19 20.56
CA THR A 152 14.95 0.04 19.73
C THR A 152 14.89 -0.27 18.24
N ASP A 153 14.70 -1.54 17.89
CA ASP A 153 14.73 -2.10 16.55
C ASP A 153 13.50 -2.98 16.34
N ARG A 154 12.85 -2.87 15.18
CA ARG A 154 11.59 -3.57 14.91
C ARG A 154 11.71 -5.10 14.93
N GLU A 155 12.81 -5.67 14.43
CA GLU A 155 12.96 -7.12 14.31
C GLU A 155 13.03 -7.81 15.70
N PRO A 156 13.84 -7.33 16.68
CA PRO A 156 13.74 -7.80 18.06
C PRO A 156 12.35 -7.66 18.68
N VAL A 157 11.60 -6.59 18.39
CA VAL A 157 10.22 -6.43 18.88
C VAL A 157 9.30 -7.52 18.30
N LYS A 158 9.33 -7.74 16.98
CA LYS A 158 8.56 -8.80 16.30
C LYS A 158 8.89 -10.18 16.86
N PHE A 159 10.17 -10.49 17.00
CA PHE A 159 10.67 -11.74 17.57
C PHE A 159 10.19 -11.93 19.01
N GLY A 160 10.29 -10.86 19.81
CA GLY A 160 9.81 -10.83 21.18
C GLY A 160 8.31 -11.11 21.28
N ILE A 161 7.48 -10.44 20.48
CA ILE A 161 6.02 -10.62 20.47
C ILE A 161 5.67 -12.07 20.13
N ALA A 162 6.27 -12.61 19.07
CA ALA A 162 5.96 -13.94 18.57
C ALA A 162 6.20 -15.03 19.63
N ILE A 163 7.35 -15.00 20.30
CA ILE A 163 7.67 -15.99 21.34
C ILE A 163 6.93 -15.71 22.66
N LEU A 164 6.83 -14.43 23.08
CA LEU A 164 6.11 -14.06 24.31
C LEU A 164 4.63 -14.46 24.23
N GLY A 165 4.02 -14.35 23.04
CA GLY A 165 2.64 -14.75 22.79
C GLY A 165 2.36 -16.24 23.01
N LEU A 166 3.37 -17.11 22.93
CA LEU A 166 3.21 -18.55 23.18
C LEU A 166 2.91 -18.90 24.64
N PHE A 167 3.28 -18.01 25.57
CA PHE A 167 3.06 -18.25 27.00
C PHE A 167 1.60 -18.05 27.41
N GLY A 168 0.76 -17.44 26.57
CA GLY A 168 -0.68 -17.28 26.81
C GLY A 168 -1.01 -16.56 28.13
N GLN A 169 -0.15 -15.65 28.58
CA GLN A 169 -0.36 -14.92 29.84
C GLN A 169 -1.27 -13.71 29.59
N ALA A 170 -2.41 -13.67 30.26
CA ALA A 170 -3.39 -12.59 30.12
C ALA A 170 -2.82 -11.22 30.51
N GLU A 171 -1.83 -11.18 31.40
CA GLU A 171 -1.15 -9.94 31.81
C GLU A 171 -0.39 -9.27 30.65
N ASN A 172 -0.08 -10.01 29.58
CA ASN A 172 0.58 -9.48 28.39
C ASN A 172 -0.41 -8.93 27.35
N GLU A 173 -1.73 -9.05 27.55
CA GLU A 173 -2.71 -8.61 26.55
C GLU A 173 -2.60 -7.11 26.24
N GLU A 174 -2.48 -6.26 27.27
CA GLU A 174 -2.32 -4.80 27.09
C GLU A 174 -1.05 -4.45 26.30
N LEU A 175 0.02 -5.25 26.46
CA LEU A 175 1.27 -5.08 25.73
C LEU A 175 1.07 -5.32 24.22
N PHE A 176 0.39 -6.42 23.86
CA PHE A 176 0.08 -6.74 22.47
C PHE A 176 -0.94 -5.78 21.86
N GLN A 177 -1.96 -5.35 22.63
CA GLN A 177 -2.91 -4.32 22.21
C GLN A 177 -2.25 -2.96 21.96
N THR A 178 -1.18 -2.64 22.69
CA THR A 178 -0.44 -1.39 22.52
C THR A 178 0.39 -1.43 21.24
N LEU A 179 1.26 -2.44 21.10
CA LEU A 179 2.17 -2.54 19.95
C LEU A 179 1.45 -2.81 18.64
N GLY A 180 0.40 -3.64 18.67
CA GLY A 180 -0.36 -3.99 17.48
C GLY A 180 -1.17 -2.84 16.88
N ARG A 181 -1.17 -1.64 17.48
CA ARG A 181 -1.74 -0.43 16.85
C ARG A 181 -0.84 0.12 15.74
N HIS A 182 0.39 -0.37 15.64
CA HIS A 182 1.31 -0.03 14.57
C HIS A 182 1.39 -1.21 13.58
N ASP A 183 1.12 -0.93 12.30
CA ASP A 183 1.00 -1.93 11.24
C ASP A 183 2.22 -2.87 11.10
N GLU A 184 3.42 -2.38 11.41
CA GLU A 184 4.65 -3.17 11.48
C GLU A 184 4.60 -4.37 12.45
N PHE A 185 3.80 -4.28 13.52
CA PHE A 185 3.73 -5.30 14.58
C PHE A 185 2.39 -6.02 14.62
N THR A 186 1.38 -5.53 13.91
CA THR A 186 0.00 -6.01 13.96
C THR A 186 -0.11 -7.49 13.65
N LEU A 187 0.60 -7.99 12.64
CA LEU A 187 0.62 -9.41 12.28
C LEU A 187 0.99 -10.30 13.47
N PHE A 188 2.10 -9.97 14.15
CA PHE A 188 2.61 -10.71 15.29
C PHE A 188 1.72 -10.55 16.53
N CYS A 189 1.24 -9.32 16.78
CA CYS A 189 0.35 -9.04 17.91
C CYS A 189 -1.00 -9.74 17.77
N ALA A 190 -1.54 -9.85 16.56
CA ALA A 190 -2.80 -10.55 16.33
C ALA A 190 -2.69 -12.04 16.69
N VAL A 191 -1.57 -12.69 16.35
CA VAL A 191 -1.30 -14.08 16.78
C VAL A 191 -1.13 -14.16 18.30
N ALA A 192 -0.38 -13.25 18.90
CA ALA A 192 -0.16 -13.23 20.34
C ALA A 192 -1.45 -12.98 21.15
N LEU A 193 -2.33 -12.09 20.68
CA LEU A 193 -3.64 -11.83 21.28
C LEU A 193 -4.56 -13.05 21.23
N ALA A 194 -4.53 -13.81 20.12
CA ALA A 194 -5.32 -15.03 20.01
C ALA A 194 -4.93 -16.09 21.05
N ASN A 195 -3.68 -16.08 21.52
CA ASN A 195 -3.18 -16.98 22.56
C ASN A 195 -3.37 -16.45 23.99
N ALA A 196 -3.32 -15.14 24.19
CA ALA A 196 -3.29 -14.51 25.51
C ALA A 196 -4.66 -14.01 26.02
N SER A 197 -5.58 -13.65 25.13
CA SER A 197 -6.88 -13.07 25.50
C SER A 197 -7.89 -14.14 25.93
N GLU A 198 -8.71 -13.82 26.94
CA GLU A 198 -9.89 -14.63 27.29
C GLU A 198 -10.99 -14.55 26.22
N ASN A 199 -11.02 -13.46 25.43
CA ASN A 199 -11.95 -13.25 24.33
C ASN A 199 -11.20 -12.76 23.08
N PRO A 200 -10.53 -13.67 22.36
CA PRO A 200 -9.71 -13.35 21.18
C PRO A 200 -10.41 -12.47 20.16
N ASP A 201 -11.64 -12.81 19.77
CA ASP A 201 -12.41 -12.08 18.77
C ASP A 201 -12.64 -10.61 19.18
N ARG A 202 -12.95 -10.36 20.46
CA ARG A 202 -13.12 -8.99 20.96
C ARG A 202 -11.81 -8.23 21.02
N SER A 203 -10.74 -8.86 21.45
CA SER A 203 -9.41 -8.22 21.50
C SER A 203 -8.90 -7.91 20.08
N LEU A 204 -9.10 -8.83 19.13
CA LEU A 204 -8.78 -8.62 17.72
C LEU A 204 -9.68 -7.54 17.10
N TRP A 205 -10.97 -7.51 17.42
CA TRP A 205 -11.85 -6.46 16.91
C TRP A 205 -11.48 -5.08 17.45
N GLU A 206 -11.11 -4.97 18.73
CA GLU A 206 -10.53 -3.73 19.28
C GLU A 206 -9.26 -3.32 18.52
N LEU A 207 -8.37 -4.27 18.22
CA LEU A 207 -7.16 -3.99 17.46
C LEU A 207 -7.49 -3.53 16.03
N ALA A 208 -8.40 -4.23 15.35
CA ALA A 208 -8.82 -3.94 13.98
C ALA A 208 -9.33 -2.50 13.85
N LYS A 209 -10.08 -2.00 14.84
CA LYS A 209 -10.56 -0.60 14.86
C LYS A 209 -9.44 0.45 15.00
N ASN A 210 -8.23 0.04 15.37
CA ASN A 210 -7.08 0.92 15.65
C ASN A 210 -5.90 0.71 14.70
N VAL A 211 -6.09 0.01 13.59
CA VAL A 211 -5.07 -0.18 12.55
C VAL A 211 -5.65 0.15 11.19
N ASP A 212 -4.81 0.55 10.25
CA ASP A 212 -5.22 0.86 8.89
C ASP A 212 -4.15 0.41 7.90
N GLY A 213 -4.54 -0.29 6.84
CA GLY A 213 -3.63 -0.88 5.87
C GLY A 213 -3.36 -2.37 6.14
N TRP A 214 -2.09 -2.78 6.18
CA TRP A 214 -1.70 -4.19 6.34
C TRP A 214 -2.11 -4.76 7.70
N GLY A 215 -2.07 -3.94 8.75
CA GLY A 215 -2.57 -4.33 10.06
C GLY A 215 -4.06 -4.64 10.02
N ARG A 216 -4.86 -3.84 9.31
CA ARG A 216 -6.30 -4.10 9.12
C ARG A 216 -6.51 -5.43 8.40
N ILE A 217 -5.77 -5.66 7.32
CA ILE A 217 -5.84 -6.89 6.53
C ILE A 217 -5.61 -8.11 7.43
N HIS A 218 -4.48 -8.16 8.13
CA HIS A 218 -4.10 -9.30 8.96
C HIS A 218 -5.07 -9.60 10.12
N VAL A 219 -5.66 -8.58 10.73
CA VAL A 219 -6.58 -8.78 11.85
C VAL A 219 -7.96 -9.22 11.36
N VAL A 220 -8.48 -8.62 10.29
CA VAL A 220 -9.81 -8.94 9.76
C VAL A 220 -9.85 -10.37 9.20
N GLU A 221 -8.79 -10.85 8.56
CA GLU A 221 -8.66 -12.25 8.14
C GLU A 221 -8.80 -13.23 9.30
N ARG A 222 -8.31 -12.87 10.49
CA ARG A 222 -8.44 -13.70 11.70
C ARG A 222 -9.84 -13.65 12.31
N LEU A 223 -10.64 -12.63 11.97
CA LEU A 223 -12.05 -12.51 12.36
C LEU A 223 -13.00 -13.22 11.38
N ALA A 224 -12.48 -13.86 10.32
CA ALA A 224 -13.29 -14.50 9.28
C ALA A 224 -14.21 -15.62 9.79
N GLN A 225 -13.91 -16.20 10.96
CA GLN A 225 -14.68 -17.29 11.57
C GLN A 225 -15.42 -16.85 12.84
N THR A 226 -15.55 -15.54 13.09
CA THR A 226 -16.26 -15.06 14.29
C THR A 226 -17.74 -15.44 14.26
N ASP A 227 -18.33 -15.65 15.43
CA ASP A 227 -19.78 -15.81 15.62
C ASP A 227 -20.42 -14.62 16.35
N ASP A 228 -19.64 -13.61 16.70
CA ASP A 228 -20.13 -12.43 17.39
C ASP A 228 -20.93 -11.53 16.44
N ALA A 229 -22.21 -11.30 16.76
CA ALA A 229 -23.11 -10.53 15.91
C ALA A 229 -22.68 -9.06 15.74
N GLU A 230 -22.03 -8.46 16.75
CA GLU A 230 -21.54 -7.09 16.64
C GLU A 230 -20.35 -7.00 15.70
N ILE A 231 -19.46 -7.99 15.75
CA ILE A 231 -18.30 -8.08 14.85
C ILE A 231 -18.78 -8.35 13.42
N LYS A 232 -19.71 -9.29 13.21
CA LYS A 232 -20.29 -9.54 11.88
C LYS A 232 -20.91 -8.29 11.26
N ASN A 233 -21.70 -7.54 12.03
CA ASN A 233 -22.27 -6.27 11.57
C ASN A 233 -21.19 -5.23 11.26
N TRP A 234 -20.13 -5.16 12.06
CA TRP A 234 -18.99 -4.28 11.81
C TRP A 234 -18.21 -4.67 10.55
N LEU A 235 -17.99 -5.97 10.31
CA LEU A 235 -17.33 -6.47 9.09
C LEU A 235 -18.04 -5.97 7.83
N LEU A 236 -19.38 -6.03 7.80
CA LEU A 236 -20.19 -5.57 6.67
C LEU A 236 -20.18 -4.05 6.49
N ARG A 237 -19.97 -3.27 7.55
CA ARG A 237 -20.10 -1.80 7.51
C ARG A 237 -18.78 -1.09 7.39
N GLU A 238 -17.72 -1.62 7.98
CA GLU A 238 -16.43 -0.95 8.12
C GLU A 238 -15.23 -1.89 7.95
N GLY A 239 -15.37 -3.19 8.22
CA GLY A 239 -14.21 -4.09 8.34
C GLY A 239 -13.35 -4.20 7.09
N TYR A 240 -13.93 -4.08 5.89
CA TYR A 240 -13.18 -4.17 4.63
C TYR A 240 -12.38 -2.90 4.30
N ARG A 241 -12.72 -1.76 4.92
CA ARG A 241 -12.08 -0.47 4.60
C ARG A 241 -10.66 -0.44 5.16
N ASN A 242 -9.69 -0.20 4.28
CA ASN A 242 -8.28 -0.07 4.61
C ASN A 242 -7.56 0.83 3.59
N SER A 243 -6.40 1.36 3.95
CA SER A 243 -5.58 2.25 3.12
C SER A 243 -4.80 1.57 1.98
N VAL A 244 -4.81 0.23 1.90
CA VAL A 244 -4.13 -0.51 0.83
C VAL A 244 -5.10 -0.74 -0.35
N MET A 245 -6.03 -1.68 -0.21
CA MET A 245 -7.01 -2.07 -1.23
C MET A 245 -8.21 -2.76 -0.55
N TYR A 246 -9.44 -2.35 -0.84
CA TYR A 246 -10.64 -2.96 -0.26
C TYR A 246 -10.80 -4.41 -0.71
N GLU A 247 -10.25 -4.73 -1.87
CA GLU A 247 -10.25 -6.03 -2.52
C GLU A 247 -9.58 -7.13 -1.69
N TYR A 248 -8.65 -6.80 -0.78
CA TYR A 248 -8.08 -7.78 0.15
C TYR A 248 -9.14 -8.34 1.13
N LEU A 249 -10.14 -7.53 1.52
CA LEU A 249 -11.04 -7.86 2.62
C LEU A 249 -12.51 -7.96 2.22
N ALA A 250 -12.87 -7.55 1.01
CA ALA A 250 -14.26 -7.54 0.54
C ALA A 250 -14.90 -8.92 0.62
N TYR A 251 -14.23 -9.97 0.13
CA TYR A 251 -14.72 -11.35 0.21
C TYR A 251 -14.89 -11.85 1.65
N THR A 252 -13.86 -11.67 2.47
CA THR A 252 -13.87 -12.06 3.87
C THR A 252 -15.02 -11.38 4.62
N CYS A 253 -15.19 -10.07 4.42
CA CYS A 253 -16.25 -9.31 5.08
C CYS A 253 -17.65 -9.70 4.58
N ALA A 254 -17.83 -9.89 3.26
CA ALA A 254 -19.10 -10.34 2.70
C ALA A 254 -19.53 -11.70 3.26
N SER A 255 -18.57 -12.64 3.31
CA SER A 255 -18.81 -14.02 3.74
C SER A 255 -18.98 -14.12 5.26
N ALA A 256 -17.99 -13.68 6.03
CA ALA A 256 -18.00 -13.77 7.49
C ALA A 256 -19.05 -12.87 8.13
N GLY A 257 -19.26 -11.68 7.57
CA GLY A 257 -20.29 -10.74 8.01
C GLY A 257 -21.72 -11.21 7.68
N GLY A 258 -21.89 -12.15 6.74
CA GLY A 258 -23.19 -12.70 6.37
C GLY A 258 -24.02 -11.75 5.50
N LEU A 259 -23.41 -11.18 4.45
CA LEU A 259 -24.04 -10.16 3.60
C LEU A 259 -25.38 -10.60 3.00
N ILE A 260 -25.49 -11.86 2.56
CA ILE A 260 -26.75 -12.43 2.06
C ILE A 260 -27.88 -12.37 3.09
N ALA A 261 -27.58 -12.70 4.36
CA ALA A 261 -28.57 -12.66 5.43
C ALA A 261 -28.98 -11.22 5.73
N ALA A 262 -28.01 -10.30 5.76
CA ALA A 262 -28.25 -8.89 6.02
C ALA A 262 -29.11 -8.23 4.92
N LEU A 263 -28.90 -8.55 3.65
CA LEU A 263 -29.70 -8.03 2.53
C LEU A 263 -31.03 -8.76 2.32
N SER A 264 -31.23 -9.91 2.96
CA SER A 264 -32.51 -10.64 2.93
C SER A 264 -33.60 -9.99 3.78
N GLU A 265 -33.26 -9.00 4.62
CA GLU A 265 -34.24 -8.25 5.39
C GLU A 265 -35.11 -7.35 4.50
N ASP A 266 -36.40 -7.21 4.84
CA ASP A 266 -37.36 -6.38 4.09
C ASP A 266 -36.97 -4.88 4.06
N GLN A 267 -36.20 -4.43 5.04
CA GLN A 267 -35.76 -3.05 5.20
C GLN A 267 -34.28 -3.04 5.54
N VAL A 268 -33.46 -2.50 4.63
CA VAL A 268 -32.04 -2.33 4.81
C VAL A 268 -31.75 -0.84 4.98
N ASP A 269 -30.97 -0.47 6.00
CA ASP A 269 -30.60 0.92 6.22
C ASP A 269 -29.59 1.43 5.19
N ARG A 270 -29.47 2.76 5.09
CA ARG A 270 -28.64 3.44 4.10
C ARG A 270 -27.14 3.14 4.25
N GLU A 271 -26.67 2.95 5.48
CA GLU A 271 -25.25 2.67 5.73
C GLU A 271 -24.89 1.27 5.21
N LEU A 272 -25.71 0.26 5.53
CA LEU A 272 -25.50 -1.10 5.02
C LEU A 272 -25.63 -1.17 3.50
N LEU A 273 -26.55 -0.42 2.88
CA LEU A 273 -26.61 -0.35 1.42
C LEU A 273 -25.35 0.28 0.82
N THR A 274 -24.82 1.32 1.45
CA THR A 274 -23.59 1.98 0.98
C THR A 274 -22.42 1.01 1.05
N SER A 275 -22.24 0.34 2.19
CA SER A 275 -21.14 -0.60 2.37
C SER A 275 -21.29 -1.86 1.52
N SER A 276 -22.52 -2.34 1.30
CA SER A 276 -22.81 -3.45 0.38
C SER A 276 -22.38 -3.10 -1.05
N GLY A 277 -22.65 -1.86 -1.49
CA GLY A 277 -22.21 -1.38 -2.80
C GLY A 277 -20.69 -1.32 -2.93
N GLU A 278 -19.99 -0.83 -1.90
CA GLU A 278 -18.52 -0.79 -1.87
C GLU A 278 -17.92 -2.20 -1.90
N ILE A 279 -18.46 -3.14 -1.11
CA ILE A 279 -18.04 -4.55 -1.09
C ILE A 279 -18.25 -5.19 -2.47
N LEU A 280 -19.43 -5.00 -3.10
CA LEU A 280 -19.70 -5.56 -4.42
C LEU A 280 -18.79 -4.95 -5.48
N GLN A 281 -18.53 -3.64 -5.43
CA GLN A 281 -17.61 -2.99 -6.35
C GLN A 281 -16.19 -3.55 -6.21
N ALA A 282 -15.69 -3.73 -4.99
CA ALA A 282 -14.37 -4.30 -4.74
C ALA A 282 -14.28 -5.76 -5.23
N LEU A 283 -15.29 -6.58 -4.94
CA LEU A 283 -15.37 -7.96 -5.44
C LEU A 283 -15.37 -8.01 -6.98
N ILE A 284 -16.07 -7.08 -7.64
CA ILE A 284 -16.15 -6.99 -9.11
C ILE A 284 -14.83 -6.51 -9.72
N ALA A 285 -14.19 -5.52 -9.11
CA ALA A 285 -12.89 -5.02 -9.56
C ALA A 285 -11.84 -6.14 -9.59
N GLY A 286 -11.93 -7.05 -8.62
CA GLY A 286 -10.98 -8.13 -8.44
C GLY A 286 -9.64 -7.62 -7.93
N GLY A 287 -8.81 -8.53 -7.43
CA GLY A 287 -7.58 -8.11 -6.80
C GLY A 287 -6.72 -9.28 -6.34
N PRO A 288 -5.88 -9.07 -5.31
CA PRO A 288 -4.96 -10.09 -4.82
C PRO A 288 -5.64 -11.22 -4.04
N ALA A 289 -6.91 -11.05 -3.63
CA ALA A 289 -7.73 -12.04 -2.93
C ALA A 289 -8.92 -12.49 -3.79
N GLU A 290 -9.79 -13.34 -3.22
CA GLU A 290 -11.01 -13.84 -3.86
C GLU A 290 -11.91 -12.69 -4.37
N CYS A 291 -12.50 -12.89 -5.56
CA CYS A 291 -13.32 -11.89 -6.22
C CYS A 291 -14.80 -12.29 -6.28
N ILE A 292 -15.62 -11.53 -7.03
CA ILE A 292 -17.06 -11.80 -7.18
C ILE A 292 -17.33 -13.17 -7.81
N ASP A 293 -16.42 -13.67 -8.65
CA ASP A 293 -16.54 -14.99 -9.26
C ASP A 293 -16.33 -16.10 -8.22
N ASP A 294 -15.57 -15.85 -7.14
CA ASP A 294 -15.31 -16.77 -6.02
C ASP A 294 -16.38 -16.75 -4.92
N TYR A 295 -17.28 -15.77 -4.96
CA TYR A 295 -18.34 -15.61 -3.97
C TYR A 295 -19.61 -16.38 -4.35
N ASP A 296 -19.86 -17.51 -3.70
CA ASP A 296 -20.99 -18.41 -3.98
C ASP A 296 -22.36 -17.70 -4.00
N ASP A 297 -22.55 -16.72 -3.11
CA ASP A 297 -23.79 -15.94 -3.00
C ASP A 297 -23.82 -14.70 -3.91
N GLY A 298 -22.75 -14.44 -4.68
CA GLY A 298 -22.53 -13.18 -5.40
C GLY A 298 -23.68 -12.79 -6.32
N ALA A 299 -24.23 -13.75 -7.07
CA ALA A 299 -25.37 -13.50 -7.96
C ALA A 299 -26.66 -13.12 -7.19
N VAL A 300 -26.90 -13.75 -6.05
CA VAL A 300 -28.09 -13.52 -5.20
C VAL A 300 -27.96 -12.20 -4.45
N VAL A 301 -26.79 -11.95 -3.85
CA VAL A 301 -26.48 -10.70 -3.15
C VAL A 301 -26.59 -9.50 -4.08
N THR A 302 -26.08 -9.61 -5.31
CA THR A 302 -26.20 -8.55 -6.33
C THR A 302 -27.67 -8.28 -6.68
N GLU A 303 -28.49 -9.32 -6.80
CA GLU A 303 -29.94 -9.19 -7.04
C GLU A 303 -30.65 -8.47 -5.89
N MET A 304 -30.36 -8.87 -4.64
CA MET A 304 -30.93 -8.23 -3.45
C MET A 304 -30.51 -6.77 -3.32
N PHE A 305 -29.22 -6.48 -3.51
CA PHE A 305 -28.69 -5.12 -3.49
C PHE A 305 -29.39 -4.23 -4.54
N LEU A 306 -29.48 -4.70 -5.79
CA LEU A 306 -30.18 -3.96 -6.85
C LEU A 306 -31.66 -3.75 -6.54
N GLY A 307 -32.31 -4.73 -5.91
CA GLY A 307 -33.68 -4.63 -5.43
C GLY A 307 -33.85 -3.47 -4.45
N HIS A 308 -33.01 -3.40 -3.41
CA HIS A 308 -33.07 -2.34 -2.40
C HIS A 308 -32.67 -0.97 -2.96
N ILE A 309 -31.55 -0.89 -3.68
CA ILE A 309 -30.99 0.39 -4.15
C ILE A 309 -31.85 1.03 -5.25
N SER A 310 -32.68 0.26 -5.96
CA SER A 310 -33.54 0.77 -7.05
C SER A 310 -34.42 1.97 -6.66
N SER A 311 -34.81 2.04 -5.38
CA SER A 311 -35.65 3.13 -4.84
C SER A 311 -34.89 4.10 -3.92
N ALA A 312 -33.61 3.83 -3.65
CA ALA A 312 -32.78 4.54 -2.67
C ALA A 312 -31.49 5.13 -3.25
N ALA A 313 -31.18 4.87 -4.53
CA ALA A 313 -30.02 5.43 -5.21
C ALA A 313 -30.10 6.96 -5.24
N ASP A 314 -29.08 7.61 -4.70
CA ASP A 314 -29.06 9.08 -4.61
C ASP A 314 -27.64 9.67 -4.71
N SER A 315 -26.58 8.88 -4.47
CA SER A 315 -25.20 9.36 -4.52
C SER A 315 -24.49 8.97 -5.82
N ILE A 316 -23.41 9.68 -6.17
CA ILE A 316 -22.53 9.29 -7.30
C ILE A 316 -21.87 7.94 -7.01
N SER A 317 -21.56 7.65 -5.75
CA SER A 317 -21.07 6.33 -5.35
C SER A 317 -22.08 5.23 -5.67
N ASP A 318 -23.39 5.44 -5.44
CA ASP A 318 -24.43 4.48 -5.86
C ASP A 318 -24.40 4.24 -7.37
N PHE A 319 -24.31 5.32 -8.15
CA PHE A 319 -24.19 5.24 -9.60
C PHE A 319 -22.97 4.39 -10.00
N LEU A 320 -21.82 4.59 -9.36
CA LEU A 320 -20.59 3.86 -9.65
C LEU A 320 -20.70 2.37 -9.28
N HIS A 321 -21.26 2.03 -8.12
CA HIS A 321 -21.51 0.64 -7.71
C HIS A 321 -22.39 -0.08 -8.74
N ILE A 322 -23.47 0.57 -9.16
CA ILE A 322 -24.42 0.01 -10.13
C ILE A 322 -23.79 -0.08 -11.53
N ASN A 323 -22.96 0.91 -11.91
CA ASN A 323 -22.24 0.87 -13.17
C ASN A 323 -21.20 -0.26 -13.21
N ALA A 324 -20.47 -0.51 -12.11
CA ALA A 324 -19.55 -1.64 -11.99
C ALA A 324 -20.28 -2.98 -12.17
N ILE A 325 -21.45 -3.15 -11.55
CA ILE A 325 -22.32 -4.32 -11.76
C ILE A 325 -22.73 -4.45 -13.22
N LYS A 326 -23.17 -3.36 -13.85
CA LYS A 326 -23.54 -3.36 -15.27
C LYS A 326 -22.36 -3.76 -16.17
N GLU A 327 -21.16 -3.23 -15.92
CA GLU A 327 -19.95 -3.53 -16.70
C GLU A 327 -19.55 -5.00 -16.56
N TYR A 328 -19.51 -5.52 -15.33
CA TYR A 328 -19.29 -6.94 -15.04
C TYR A 328 -20.28 -7.84 -15.79
N LEU A 329 -21.56 -7.49 -15.77
CA LEU A 329 -22.62 -8.24 -16.47
C LEU A 329 -22.57 -8.07 -17.99
N SER A 330 -21.94 -7.02 -18.50
CA SER A 330 -21.86 -6.71 -19.93
C SER A 330 -20.59 -7.25 -20.60
N ASP A 331 -19.63 -7.74 -19.83
CA ASP A 331 -18.41 -8.35 -20.34
C ASP A 331 -18.75 -9.56 -21.22
N ALA A 332 -18.46 -9.47 -22.51
CA ALA A 332 -18.72 -10.53 -23.48
C ALA A 332 -17.61 -11.58 -23.51
N ASP A 333 -16.43 -11.25 -23.00
CA ASP A 333 -15.23 -12.09 -23.03
C ASP A 333 -15.08 -12.96 -21.77
N ALA A 334 -15.92 -12.73 -20.75
CA ALA A 334 -15.97 -13.54 -19.54
C ALA A 334 -16.44 -14.99 -19.76
N ASP A 335 -16.02 -15.90 -18.88
CA ASP A 335 -16.46 -17.30 -18.85
C ASP A 335 -17.89 -17.43 -18.29
N TRP A 336 -18.87 -17.19 -19.17
CA TRP A 336 -20.29 -17.25 -18.82
C TRP A 336 -20.80 -18.67 -18.51
N ASP A 337 -20.12 -19.71 -19.00
CA ASP A 337 -20.49 -21.08 -18.67
C ASP A 337 -20.19 -21.34 -17.18
N SER A 338 -18.99 -20.97 -16.72
CA SER A 338 -18.63 -21.05 -15.29
C SER A 338 -19.51 -20.16 -14.40
N ARG A 339 -19.74 -18.90 -14.79
CA ARG A 339 -20.60 -17.99 -14.04
C ARG A 339 -22.04 -18.49 -13.92
N SER A 340 -22.58 -19.11 -14.98
CA SER A 340 -23.92 -19.69 -14.96
C SER A 340 -24.04 -20.82 -13.93
N GLU A 341 -23.02 -21.68 -13.80
CA GLU A 341 -22.97 -22.71 -12.76
C GLU A 341 -22.96 -22.12 -11.33
N ARG A 342 -22.43 -20.90 -11.16
CA ARG A 342 -22.43 -20.13 -9.91
C ARG A 342 -23.64 -19.19 -9.76
N GLY A 343 -24.71 -19.44 -10.52
CA GLY A 343 -26.00 -18.75 -10.34
C GLY A 343 -26.17 -17.45 -11.13
N TRP A 344 -25.21 -17.05 -11.97
CA TRP A 344 -25.36 -15.96 -12.93
C TRP A 344 -26.05 -16.44 -14.22
N THR A 345 -27.27 -16.98 -14.09
CA THR A 345 -28.01 -17.51 -15.25
C THR A 345 -28.32 -16.42 -16.27
N THR A 346 -28.56 -16.82 -17.53
CA THR A 346 -28.95 -15.88 -18.61
C THR A 346 -30.15 -15.02 -18.22
N GLU A 347 -31.16 -15.61 -17.58
CA GLU A 347 -32.36 -14.89 -17.13
C GLU A 347 -32.03 -13.87 -16.04
N ARG A 348 -31.24 -14.26 -15.03
CA ARG A 348 -30.81 -13.35 -13.96
C ARG A 348 -29.95 -12.23 -14.53
N ARG A 349 -28.94 -12.55 -15.33
CA ARG A 349 -28.08 -11.56 -16.01
C ARG A 349 -28.91 -10.52 -16.76
N SER A 350 -29.90 -10.96 -17.55
CA SER A 350 -30.78 -10.06 -18.29
C SER A 350 -31.59 -9.15 -17.36
N ALA A 351 -32.19 -9.70 -16.30
CA ALA A 351 -32.99 -8.93 -15.34
C ALA A 351 -32.15 -7.91 -14.56
N LEU A 352 -30.92 -8.27 -14.17
CA LEU A 352 -30.00 -7.38 -13.47
C LEU A 352 -29.50 -6.26 -14.39
N LEU A 353 -29.21 -6.55 -15.67
CA LEU A 353 -28.86 -5.53 -16.66
C LEU A 353 -30.00 -4.53 -16.89
N GLU A 354 -31.25 -5.00 -16.99
CA GLU A 354 -32.44 -4.14 -17.08
C GLU A 354 -32.60 -3.27 -15.84
N SER A 355 -32.38 -3.83 -14.65
CA SER A 355 -32.44 -3.11 -13.38
C SER A 355 -31.36 -2.02 -13.29
N CYS A 356 -30.12 -2.34 -13.66
CA CYS A 356 -29.04 -1.35 -13.73
C CYS A 356 -29.39 -0.23 -14.72
N ALA A 357 -29.87 -0.58 -15.92
CA ALA A 357 -30.23 0.40 -16.93
C ALA A 357 -31.38 1.32 -16.49
N ALA A 358 -32.37 0.80 -15.76
CA ALA A 358 -33.47 1.59 -15.23
C ALA A 358 -33.01 2.67 -14.22
N ILE A 359 -31.94 2.38 -13.46
CA ILE A 359 -31.36 3.33 -12.51
C ILE A 359 -30.41 4.30 -13.23
N LEU A 360 -29.47 3.78 -14.01
CA LEU A 360 -28.40 4.58 -14.63
C LEU A 360 -28.89 5.54 -15.72
N ASN A 361 -30.04 5.25 -16.35
CA ASN A 361 -30.61 6.12 -17.38
C ASN A 361 -31.50 7.24 -16.83
N GLN A 362 -31.57 7.43 -15.51
CA GLN A 362 -32.29 8.56 -14.93
C GLN A 362 -31.57 9.88 -15.20
N ASP A 363 -32.31 10.89 -15.68
CA ASP A 363 -31.75 12.20 -16.05
C ASP A 363 -31.03 12.92 -14.90
N VAL A 364 -31.41 12.59 -13.65
CA VAL A 364 -30.83 13.16 -12.42
C VAL A 364 -29.31 13.01 -12.34
N TRP A 365 -28.75 11.96 -12.95
CA TRP A 365 -27.30 11.70 -12.88
C TRP A 365 -26.48 12.74 -13.64
N ASN A 366 -26.98 13.27 -14.76
CA ASN A 366 -26.26 14.30 -15.50
C ASN A 366 -26.07 15.57 -14.66
N GLU A 367 -27.12 15.99 -13.94
CA GLU A 367 -27.08 17.15 -13.06
C GLU A 367 -26.15 16.91 -11.86
N LYS A 368 -26.33 15.79 -11.15
CA LYS A 368 -25.49 15.43 -9.99
C LYS A 368 -24.00 15.33 -10.35
N VAL A 369 -23.68 14.67 -11.46
CA VAL A 369 -22.29 14.54 -11.93
C VAL A 369 -21.72 15.89 -12.34
N SER A 370 -22.48 16.72 -13.05
CA SER A 370 -22.02 18.06 -13.44
C SER A 370 -21.76 18.96 -12.23
N GLU A 371 -22.59 18.87 -11.19
CA GLU A 371 -22.38 19.59 -9.93
C GLU A 371 -21.12 19.10 -9.21
N ALA A 372 -20.96 17.78 -9.04
CA ALA A 372 -19.82 17.20 -8.34
C ALA A 372 -18.48 17.39 -9.08
N LEU A 373 -18.49 17.50 -10.41
CA LEU A 373 -17.30 17.87 -11.20
C LEU A 373 -16.79 19.29 -10.89
N LEU A 374 -17.58 20.13 -10.20
CA LEU A 374 -17.16 21.44 -9.72
C LEU A 374 -16.56 21.40 -8.31
N SER A 375 -16.72 20.29 -7.57
CA SER A 375 -16.20 20.14 -6.23
C SER A 375 -14.68 20.29 -6.21
N ASP A 376 -14.15 20.92 -5.16
CA ASP A 376 -12.70 20.98 -4.92
C ASP A 376 -12.22 19.77 -4.10
N ASP A 377 -13.13 18.98 -3.52
CA ASP A 377 -12.80 17.70 -2.89
C ASP A 377 -12.27 16.70 -3.92
N GLU A 378 -11.16 16.03 -3.60
CA GLU A 378 -10.49 15.12 -4.55
C GLU A 378 -11.29 13.84 -4.78
N LEU A 379 -11.90 13.29 -3.73
CA LEU A 379 -12.63 12.03 -3.81
C LEU A 379 -13.93 12.22 -4.58
N GLU A 380 -14.69 13.26 -4.24
CA GLU A 380 -15.93 13.61 -4.91
C GLU A 380 -15.68 13.89 -6.40
N PHE A 381 -14.65 14.69 -6.72
CA PHE A 381 -14.27 14.97 -8.10
C PHE A 381 -13.85 13.70 -8.85
N HIS A 382 -13.06 12.83 -8.21
CA HIS A 382 -12.62 11.57 -8.80
C HIS A 382 -13.81 10.67 -9.14
N GLN A 383 -14.76 10.51 -8.21
CA GLN A 383 -16.01 9.76 -8.43
C GLN A 383 -16.85 10.38 -9.54
N ALA A 384 -17.04 11.70 -9.53
CA ALA A 384 -17.77 12.41 -10.57
C ALA A 384 -17.13 12.24 -11.95
N ASN A 385 -15.79 12.30 -12.03
CA ASN A 385 -15.07 12.08 -13.29
C ASN A 385 -15.22 10.64 -13.81
N GLN A 386 -15.26 9.63 -12.94
CA GLN A 386 -15.57 8.26 -13.35
C GLN A 386 -17.01 8.14 -13.87
N ALA A 387 -17.98 8.71 -13.16
CA ALA A 387 -19.38 8.69 -13.58
C ALA A 387 -19.61 9.47 -14.89
N ALA A 388 -18.91 10.59 -15.07
CA ALA A 388 -18.92 11.39 -16.29
C ALA A 388 -18.48 10.57 -17.52
N LYS A 389 -17.41 9.77 -17.38
CA LYS A 389 -16.96 8.86 -18.45
C LYS A 389 -18.05 7.85 -18.81
N ALA A 390 -18.70 7.23 -17.81
CA ALA A 390 -19.79 6.28 -18.03
C ALA A 390 -21.02 6.91 -18.71
N LEU A 391 -21.28 8.20 -18.46
CA LEU A 391 -22.34 8.99 -19.09
C LEU A 391 -21.93 9.61 -20.44
N GLY A 392 -20.65 9.52 -20.84
CA GLY A 392 -20.13 10.18 -22.04
C GLY A 392 -20.07 11.72 -21.94
N LEU A 393 -19.95 12.26 -20.73
CA LEU A 393 -19.79 13.68 -20.48
C LEU A 393 -18.34 14.13 -20.69
N GLU A 394 -18.17 15.33 -21.24
CA GLU A 394 -16.88 15.96 -21.46
C GLU A 394 -16.34 16.54 -20.14
N THR A 395 -15.10 16.23 -19.77
CA THR A 395 -14.52 16.64 -18.48
C THR A 395 -13.28 17.52 -18.60
N TRP A 396 -12.82 17.85 -19.81
CA TRP A 396 -11.55 18.53 -20.01
C TRP A 396 -11.53 19.91 -19.36
N GLU A 397 -12.60 20.69 -19.49
CA GLU A 397 -12.69 22.03 -18.86
C GLU A 397 -12.57 21.98 -17.33
N HIS A 398 -13.06 20.90 -16.72
CA HIS A 398 -12.95 20.70 -15.28
C HIS A 398 -11.52 20.35 -14.85
N HIS A 399 -10.85 19.45 -15.59
CA HIS A 399 -9.44 19.13 -15.37
C HIS A 399 -8.54 20.34 -15.63
N TRP A 400 -8.85 21.11 -16.68
CA TRP A 400 -8.16 22.35 -17.01
C TRP A 400 -8.25 23.38 -15.88
N ARG A 401 -9.45 23.61 -15.31
CA ARG A 401 -9.63 24.47 -14.13
C ARG A 401 -8.76 24.02 -12.94
N ARG A 402 -8.77 22.71 -12.62
CA ARG A 402 -7.98 22.16 -11.49
C ARG A 402 -6.48 22.27 -11.74
N TRP A 403 -6.04 22.01 -12.97
CA TRP A 403 -4.64 22.22 -13.39
C TRP A 403 -4.24 23.69 -13.24
N GLN A 404 -5.07 24.65 -13.67
CA GLN A 404 -4.78 26.08 -13.51
C GLN A 404 -4.63 26.52 -12.04
N ALA A 405 -5.34 25.87 -11.12
CA ALA A 405 -5.23 26.15 -9.69
C ALA A 405 -3.92 25.61 -9.08
N LYS A 406 -3.41 24.49 -9.59
CA LYS A 406 -2.19 23.82 -9.11
C LYS A 406 -1.38 23.24 -10.28
N PRO A 407 -0.73 24.05 -11.12
CA PRO A 407 -0.10 23.56 -12.34
C PRO A 407 1.24 22.83 -12.07
N THR A 408 1.77 22.96 -10.86
CA THR A 408 2.97 22.25 -10.39
C THR A 408 2.65 20.86 -9.80
N ASP A 409 1.38 20.47 -9.71
CA ASP A 409 0.95 19.13 -9.27
C ASP A 409 0.90 18.22 -10.51
N SER A 410 1.86 17.30 -10.61
CA SER A 410 2.00 16.38 -11.74
C SER A 410 0.76 15.52 -11.96
N GLY A 411 0.00 15.22 -10.89
CA GLY A 411 -1.26 14.46 -10.96
C GLY A 411 -2.36 15.14 -11.77
N ARG A 412 -2.25 16.45 -12.04
CA ARG A 412 -3.21 17.21 -12.87
C ARG A 412 -2.94 17.14 -14.36
N TRP A 413 -1.77 16.67 -14.77
CA TRP A 413 -1.34 16.78 -16.16
C TRP A 413 -1.97 15.73 -17.06
N PHE A 414 -2.13 14.50 -16.57
CA PHE A 414 -2.64 13.37 -17.36
C PHE A 414 -3.90 13.76 -18.15
N TYR A 415 -4.94 14.25 -17.47
CA TYR A 415 -6.23 14.54 -18.12
C TYR A 415 -6.24 15.79 -19.00
N VAL A 416 -5.28 16.72 -18.84
CA VAL A 416 -5.22 17.93 -19.68
C VAL A 416 -4.39 17.71 -20.95
N VAL A 417 -3.52 16.69 -20.98
CA VAL A 417 -2.69 16.36 -22.16
C VAL A 417 -3.18 15.14 -22.93
N TRP A 418 -3.81 14.18 -22.26
CA TRP A 418 -4.19 12.91 -22.85
C TRP A 418 -5.34 13.09 -23.86
N HIS A 419 -5.17 12.55 -25.08
CA HIS A 419 -6.19 12.55 -26.14
C HIS A 419 -6.78 13.94 -26.51
N VAL A 420 -6.05 15.02 -26.26
CA VAL A 420 -6.49 16.36 -26.69
C VAL A 420 -6.25 16.59 -28.18
N ASP A 421 -7.00 17.54 -28.74
CA ASP A 421 -6.77 18.05 -30.09
C ASP A 421 -5.61 19.07 -30.13
N GLU A 422 -5.19 19.43 -31.34
CA GLU A 422 -4.08 20.36 -31.57
C GLU A 422 -4.30 21.74 -30.93
N GLN A 423 -5.54 22.22 -30.87
CA GLN A 423 -5.87 23.52 -30.30
C GLN A 423 -5.71 23.52 -28.79
N ARG A 424 -6.27 22.51 -28.11
CA ARG A 424 -6.16 22.32 -26.67
C ARG A 424 -4.71 22.03 -26.26
N PHE A 425 -3.99 21.23 -27.04
CA PHE A 425 -2.56 20.98 -26.77
C PHE A 425 -1.73 22.26 -26.86
N ALA A 426 -1.93 23.08 -27.89
CA ALA A 426 -1.25 24.38 -28.02
C ALA A 426 -1.55 25.31 -26.83
N GLN A 427 -2.80 25.31 -26.35
CA GLN A 427 -3.20 26.05 -25.14
C GLN A 427 -2.48 25.54 -23.88
N VAL A 428 -2.35 24.22 -23.72
CA VAL A 428 -1.60 23.61 -22.62
C VAL A 428 -0.13 23.99 -22.68
N LEU A 429 0.52 23.87 -23.85
CA LEU A 429 1.93 24.22 -24.04
C LEU A 429 2.19 25.69 -23.65
N GLN A 430 1.33 26.62 -24.09
CA GLN A 430 1.47 28.03 -23.76
C GLN A 430 1.40 28.27 -22.25
N ALA A 431 0.50 27.60 -21.54
CA ALA A 431 0.38 27.76 -20.10
C ALA A 431 1.53 27.06 -19.34
N ALA A 432 1.97 25.90 -19.84
CA ALA A 432 3.06 25.10 -19.29
C ALA A 432 4.39 25.86 -19.26
N GLU A 433 4.68 26.70 -20.26
CA GLU A 433 5.90 27.53 -20.29
C GLU A 433 6.00 28.49 -19.10
N SER A 434 4.85 28.88 -18.52
CA SER A 434 4.81 29.73 -17.31
C SER A 434 4.73 28.92 -16.02
N ALA A 435 4.28 27.67 -16.09
CA ALA A 435 4.08 26.80 -14.94
C ALA A 435 5.35 26.03 -14.54
N ILE A 436 6.17 25.64 -15.53
CA ILE A 436 7.38 24.86 -15.32
C ILE A 436 8.59 25.77 -15.48
N ASP A 437 9.42 25.88 -14.45
CA ASP A 437 10.74 26.50 -14.57
C ASP A 437 11.68 25.56 -15.33
N LEU A 438 11.59 25.58 -16.66
CA LEU A 438 12.40 24.73 -17.54
C LEU A 438 13.90 24.94 -17.33
N ALA A 439 14.33 26.14 -16.93
CA ALA A 439 15.73 26.44 -16.68
C ALA A 439 16.23 25.77 -15.39
N ALA A 440 15.38 25.67 -14.37
CA ALA A 440 15.71 25.02 -13.10
C ALA A 440 15.86 23.49 -13.22
N ILE A 441 15.16 22.86 -14.17
CA ILE A 441 15.22 21.40 -14.39
C ILE A 441 16.18 20.98 -15.51
N ALA A 442 16.62 21.91 -16.35
CA ALA A 442 17.60 21.67 -17.42
C ALA A 442 19.06 21.77 -16.93
N THR A 443 19.41 21.05 -15.86
CA THR A 443 20.72 21.18 -15.16
C THR A 443 21.87 20.38 -15.77
N GLY A 444 21.60 19.57 -16.78
CA GLY A 444 22.55 18.66 -17.42
C GLY A 444 22.26 17.18 -17.09
N PRO A 445 22.64 16.25 -17.99
CA PRO A 445 22.30 14.84 -17.86
C PRO A 445 23.05 14.16 -16.70
N SER A 446 22.34 13.27 -16.00
CA SER A 446 22.80 12.43 -14.88
C SER A 446 21.96 11.14 -14.83
N ASP A 447 22.23 10.23 -13.89
CA ASP A 447 21.53 8.95 -13.78
C ASP A 447 20.38 9.00 -12.76
N GLU A 448 19.71 10.15 -12.64
CA GLU A 448 18.63 10.30 -11.67
C GLU A 448 17.36 9.56 -12.10
N LEU A 449 16.73 8.89 -11.13
CA LEU A 449 15.50 8.11 -11.34
C LEU A 449 14.24 8.99 -11.47
N GLY A 450 14.29 10.24 -10.99
CA GLY A 450 13.13 11.14 -11.02
C GLY A 450 12.06 10.79 -9.99
N LEU A 451 12.45 10.26 -8.83
CA LEU A 451 11.54 9.83 -7.76
C LEU A 451 11.62 10.78 -6.58
N GLY A 452 10.47 11.27 -6.12
CA GLY A 452 10.34 12.13 -4.95
C GLY A 452 9.90 13.57 -5.28
N PRO A 453 9.52 14.35 -4.25
CA PRO A 453 8.95 15.69 -4.43
C PRO A 453 9.88 16.68 -5.14
N GLU A 454 11.19 16.52 -5.03
CA GLU A 454 12.19 17.36 -5.71
C GLU A 454 12.16 17.18 -7.25
N TYR A 455 11.58 16.08 -7.74
CA TYR A 455 11.43 15.80 -9.17
C TYR A 455 10.04 16.13 -9.72
N GLU A 456 9.16 16.77 -8.93
CA GLU A 456 7.77 17.06 -9.34
C GLU A 456 7.67 17.81 -10.68
N SER A 457 8.53 18.81 -10.90
CA SER A 457 8.60 19.54 -12.18
C SER A 457 9.10 18.69 -13.35
N HIS A 458 9.94 17.70 -13.08
CA HIS A 458 10.39 16.71 -14.08
C HIS A 458 9.24 15.77 -14.44
N SER A 459 8.43 15.36 -13.47
CA SER A 459 7.20 14.58 -13.67
C SER A 459 6.15 15.35 -14.49
N CYS A 460 5.98 16.65 -14.24
CA CYS A 460 5.14 17.50 -15.08
C CYS A 460 5.62 17.54 -16.54
N LEU A 461 6.94 17.65 -16.74
CA LEU A 461 7.56 17.66 -18.07
C LEU A 461 7.32 16.33 -18.81
N ASP A 462 7.30 15.18 -18.13
CA ASP A 462 7.06 13.88 -18.77
C ASP A 462 5.75 13.85 -19.55
N TYR A 463 4.65 14.35 -18.97
CA TYR A 463 3.35 14.38 -19.62
C TYR A 463 3.37 15.15 -20.95
N LEU A 464 4.13 16.24 -21.02
CA LEU A 464 4.32 16.99 -22.25
C LEU A 464 5.19 16.22 -23.25
N LEU A 465 6.34 15.71 -22.80
CA LEU A 465 7.26 14.95 -23.64
C LEU A 465 6.61 13.69 -24.22
N GLN A 466 5.67 13.07 -23.51
CA GLN A 466 4.92 11.90 -23.96
C GLN A 466 4.01 12.22 -25.15
N GLU A 467 3.42 13.42 -25.17
CA GLU A 467 2.41 13.83 -26.15
C GLU A 467 3.00 14.60 -27.34
N LEU A 468 4.16 15.23 -27.17
CA LEU A 468 4.88 15.95 -28.23
C LEU A 468 5.20 15.16 -29.51
N PRO A 469 5.37 13.82 -29.51
CA PRO A 469 5.50 13.06 -30.76
C PRO A 469 4.30 13.26 -31.71
N ARG A 470 3.09 13.48 -31.18
CA ARG A 470 1.86 13.66 -31.96
C ARG A 470 1.73 15.05 -32.61
N PHE A 471 2.53 16.02 -32.15
CA PHE A 471 2.44 17.43 -32.57
C PHE A 471 3.79 18.00 -33.04
N PRO A 472 4.35 17.51 -34.18
CA PRO A 472 5.63 18.00 -34.69
C PRO A 472 5.69 19.51 -34.87
N GLY A 473 6.77 20.11 -34.39
CA GLY A 473 7.02 21.56 -34.50
C GLY A 473 6.45 22.40 -33.36
N GLN A 474 5.67 21.84 -32.44
CA GLN A 474 5.20 22.53 -31.24
C GLN A 474 6.06 22.15 -30.01
N GLY A 475 6.18 23.03 -29.02
CA GLY A 475 6.80 22.68 -27.74
C GLY A 475 8.29 22.35 -27.76
N ALA A 476 9.05 22.88 -28.73
CA ALA A 476 10.50 22.68 -28.85
C ALA A 476 11.27 22.94 -27.54
N VAL A 477 10.87 23.97 -26.79
CA VAL A 477 11.49 24.34 -25.50
C VAL A 477 11.39 23.23 -24.45
N PHE A 478 10.32 22.43 -24.45
CA PHE A 478 10.14 21.31 -23.54
C PHE A 478 11.05 20.13 -23.92
N ILE A 479 11.18 19.82 -25.20
CA ILE A 479 12.13 18.81 -25.69
C ILE A 479 13.56 19.21 -25.32
N GLU A 480 13.94 20.48 -25.53
CA GLU A 480 15.28 20.97 -25.18
C GLU A 480 15.55 20.88 -23.68
N ALA A 481 14.57 21.17 -22.82
CA ALA A 481 14.68 20.97 -21.38
C ALA A 481 14.81 19.49 -21.02
N GLY A 482 14.00 18.63 -21.63
CA GLY A 482 14.02 17.18 -21.44
C GLY A 482 15.38 16.57 -21.78
N LEU A 483 16.00 16.97 -22.89
CA LEU A 483 17.35 16.53 -23.29
C LEU A 483 18.46 16.99 -22.32
N LYS A 484 18.22 18.07 -21.58
CA LYS A 484 19.14 18.63 -20.58
C LYS A 484 18.79 18.20 -19.15
N SER A 485 17.77 17.36 -18.97
CA SER A 485 17.30 16.94 -17.65
C SER A 485 18.29 15.96 -16.99
N PRO A 486 18.51 16.04 -15.67
CA PRO A 486 19.26 15.01 -14.94
C PRO A 486 18.51 13.69 -14.86
N VAL A 487 17.20 13.66 -15.16
CA VAL A 487 16.36 12.46 -15.08
C VAL A 487 16.43 11.66 -16.38
N VAL A 488 16.81 10.39 -16.29
CA VAL A 488 16.97 9.47 -17.44
C VAL A 488 15.67 9.35 -18.25
N ARG A 489 14.53 9.27 -17.57
CA ARG A 489 13.20 9.14 -18.19
C ARG A 489 12.84 10.34 -19.08
N ASN A 490 13.04 11.57 -18.61
CA ASN A 490 12.80 12.78 -19.40
C ASN A 490 13.65 12.76 -20.70
N ARG A 491 14.94 12.40 -20.59
CA ARG A 491 15.83 12.34 -21.76
C ARG A 491 15.34 11.31 -22.78
N ASN A 492 14.97 10.12 -22.32
CA ASN A 492 14.41 9.08 -23.18
C ASN A 492 13.13 9.52 -23.91
N MET A 493 12.22 10.21 -23.22
CA MET A 493 10.97 10.70 -23.81
C MET A 493 11.21 11.84 -24.81
N ALA A 494 12.15 12.76 -24.50
CA ALA A 494 12.54 13.81 -25.44
C ALA A 494 13.18 13.24 -26.71
N VAL A 495 14.03 12.21 -26.58
CA VAL A 495 14.61 11.49 -27.72
C VAL A 495 13.52 10.77 -28.53
N ALA A 496 12.55 10.12 -27.86
CA ALA A 496 11.43 9.48 -28.53
C ALA A 496 10.58 10.48 -29.34
N ALA A 497 10.28 11.66 -28.77
CA ALA A 497 9.57 12.71 -29.49
C ALA A 497 10.29 13.18 -30.76
N LEU A 498 11.63 13.30 -30.72
CA LEU A 498 12.41 13.69 -31.89
C LEU A 498 12.51 12.62 -32.97
N THR A 499 12.27 11.35 -32.65
CA THR A 499 12.19 10.26 -33.65
C THR A 499 11.02 10.48 -34.61
N GLU A 500 9.86 10.89 -34.08
CA GLU A 500 8.63 11.11 -34.86
C GLU A 500 8.63 12.45 -35.63
N TRP A 501 9.45 13.40 -35.23
CA TRP A 501 9.56 14.68 -35.91
C TRP A 501 10.31 14.51 -37.25
N GLN A 502 9.58 14.65 -38.36
CA GLN A 502 10.05 14.43 -39.73
C GLN A 502 11.31 15.24 -40.12
N ALA A 503 11.97 14.81 -41.21
CA ALA A 503 13.23 15.38 -41.72
C ALA A 503 13.26 16.92 -41.82
N ASP A 504 12.12 17.54 -42.13
CA ASP A 504 12.00 19.00 -42.29
C ASP A 504 12.24 19.79 -40.98
N HIS A 505 12.26 19.13 -39.81
CA HIS A 505 12.52 19.74 -38.50
C HIS A 505 13.90 19.41 -37.92
N ARG A 506 14.74 18.65 -38.64
CA ARG A 506 16.05 18.15 -38.15
C ARG A 506 17.16 19.20 -38.06
N ASP A 507 16.93 20.37 -38.64
CA ASP A 507 17.84 21.52 -38.56
C ASP A 507 17.39 22.55 -37.50
N GLY A 508 16.38 22.22 -36.67
CA GLY A 508 15.89 23.08 -35.59
C GLY A 508 16.69 22.99 -34.29
N ALA A 509 16.45 23.95 -33.38
CA ALA A 509 17.09 24.03 -32.06
C ALA A 509 17.04 22.74 -31.22
N PRO A 510 15.95 21.94 -31.24
CA PRO A 510 15.91 20.66 -30.53
C PRO A 510 16.98 19.66 -31.00
N PHE A 511 17.25 19.58 -32.30
CA PHE A 511 18.28 18.69 -32.84
C PHE A 511 19.70 19.20 -32.59
N GLU A 512 19.91 20.52 -32.49
CA GLU A 512 21.18 21.07 -32.01
C GLU A 512 21.42 20.70 -30.53
N THR A 513 20.38 20.81 -29.70
CA THR A 513 20.43 20.37 -28.31
C THR A 513 20.69 18.87 -28.20
N LEU A 514 20.05 18.04 -29.04
CA LEU A 514 20.29 16.59 -29.08
C LEU A 514 21.77 16.26 -29.38
N ARG A 515 22.39 16.93 -30.36
CA ARG A 515 23.82 16.78 -30.67
C ARG A 515 24.75 17.23 -29.54
N ALA A 516 24.29 18.16 -28.70
CA ALA A 516 25.06 18.60 -27.54
C ALA A 516 24.90 17.60 -26.38
N ALA A 517 23.68 17.12 -26.13
CA ALA A 517 23.36 16.16 -25.09
C ALA A 517 24.07 14.81 -25.32
N GLU A 518 24.05 14.28 -26.54
CA GLU A 518 24.69 12.99 -26.89
C GLU A 518 26.18 12.94 -26.50
N LYS A 519 26.89 14.06 -26.61
CA LYS A 519 28.33 14.14 -26.30
C LYS A 519 28.66 14.05 -24.82
N ILE A 520 27.69 14.36 -23.95
CA ILE A 520 27.86 14.44 -22.50
C ILE A 520 26.94 13.49 -21.74
N GLU A 521 26.14 12.69 -22.46
CA GLU A 521 25.20 11.73 -21.89
C GLU A 521 25.96 10.65 -21.08
N PRO A 522 25.71 10.49 -19.77
CA PRO A 522 26.34 9.48 -18.94
C PRO A 522 25.83 8.06 -19.21
N ASP A 523 24.54 7.90 -19.55
CA ASP A 523 23.91 6.61 -19.79
C ASP A 523 24.18 6.12 -21.23
N ASP A 524 24.84 4.96 -21.36
CA ASP A 524 25.25 4.43 -22.66
C ASP A 524 24.06 4.05 -23.56
N ASP A 525 22.96 3.56 -22.98
CA ASP A 525 21.75 3.16 -23.72
C ASP A 525 21.02 4.40 -24.25
N VAL A 526 20.90 5.44 -23.43
CA VAL A 526 20.35 6.74 -23.86
C VAL A 526 21.22 7.36 -24.95
N ARG A 527 22.56 7.30 -24.80
CA ARG A 527 23.49 7.83 -25.81
C ARG A 527 23.34 7.11 -27.15
N GLU A 528 23.17 5.79 -27.12
CA GLU A 528 22.91 5.00 -28.32
C GLU A 528 21.60 5.42 -29.00
N ARG A 529 20.52 5.59 -28.22
CA ARG A 529 19.22 6.06 -28.74
C ARG A 529 19.35 7.45 -29.37
N MET A 530 20.03 8.39 -28.72
CA MET A 530 20.32 9.72 -29.29
C MET A 530 21.07 9.62 -30.62
N THR A 531 22.08 8.75 -30.70
CA THR A 531 22.88 8.52 -31.91
C THR A 531 22.03 7.98 -33.07
N LYS A 532 21.14 7.03 -32.79
CA LYS A 532 20.20 6.48 -33.78
C LYS A 532 19.30 7.57 -34.36
N VAL A 533 18.69 8.39 -33.51
CA VAL A 533 17.85 9.52 -33.93
C VAL A 533 18.62 10.53 -34.78
N LEU A 534 19.87 10.87 -34.41
CA LEU A 534 20.73 11.76 -35.19
C LEU A 534 21.11 11.22 -36.58
N ARG A 535 21.18 9.89 -36.73
CA ARG A 535 21.38 9.22 -38.03
C ARG A 535 20.08 9.06 -38.83
N GLY A 536 18.95 9.33 -38.19
CA GLY A 536 17.63 9.16 -38.77
C GLY A 536 17.11 7.74 -38.77
N GLU A 537 17.65 6.90 -37.90
CA GLU A 537 17.19 5.54 -37.67
C GLU A 537 15.96 5.55 -36.74
N SER A 538 15.05 4.59 -36.93
CA SER A 538 13.92 4.38 -36.02
C SER A 538 14.41 3.80 -34.70
N LEU A 539 13.78 4.17 -33.59
CA LEU A 539 13.92 3.43 -32.34
C LEU A 539 12.97 2.23 -32.44
N GLU A 540 13.50 1.01 -32.52
CA GLU A 540 12.64 -0.18 -32.40
C GLU A 540 11.99 -0.18 -31.02
N GLU A 541 10.69 -0.49 -30.96
CA GLU A 541 9.95 -0.70 -29.72
C GLU A 541 10.56 -1.90 -28.99
N GLN A 542 11.35 -1.64 -27.94
CA GLN A 542 11.53 -2.66 -26.90
C GLN A 542 10.23 -2.68 -26.10
N ALA A 543 9.49 -3.77 -26.26
CA ALA A 543 8.25 -4.08 -25.55
C ALA A 543 8.46 -4.18 -24.04
#